data_AF-A0A246JL40-F1
#
_entry.id   AF-A0A246JL40-F1
#
_cell.length_a   1.000
_cell.length_b   1.000
_cell.length_c   1.000
_cell.angle_alpha   90.00
_cell.angle_beta   90.00
_cell.angle_gamma   90.00
#
_symmetry.space_group_name_H-M   'P 1'
#
loop_
_entity.id
_entity.type
_entity.pdbx_description
1 polymer ?
#
loop_
_entity_poly.entity_id
_entity_poly.type
_entity_poly.pdbx_seq_one_letter_code
_entity_poly.pdbx_strand_id
1 'polypeptide(L)'
;MEKMKQPATGPARRAMGSSLALVVAALAVTPSLSAQTTPTFSEYNKNIALLAAQGTEYYVNFHEPFSQQCIWGVAYIKAEQKGLYITLLAAKLAGRKINKITYLQAGGNGTICYLDQVELRD
;
A
#
# COMPACT_ATOMS: atom_id res chain seq x y z
N MET A 1 -35.19 9.15 72.69
CA MET A 1 -33.87 9.80 72.82
C MET A 1 -33.58 10.49 71.50
N GLU A 2 -33.90 11.79 71.49
CA GLU A 2 -32.94 12.89 71.19
C GLU A 2 -32.81 13.07 69.67
N LYS A 3 -33.60 13.94 69.00
CA LYS A 3 -33.83 15.39 69.17
C LYS A 3 -32.52 16.19 69.11
N MET A 4 -32.55 17.24 68.26
CA MET A 4 -31.60 18.36 68.12
C MET A 4 -30.45 18.07 67.12
N LYS A 5 -30.00 19.00 66.26
CA LYS A 5 -30.12 20.46 66.25
C LYS A 5 -29.72 21.00 64.86
N GLN A 6 -30.56 21.82 64.23
CA GLN A 6 -30.10 22.95 63.39
C GLN A 6 -29.73 24.09 64.35
N PRO A 7 -28.68 24.92 64.11
CA PRO A 7 -28.81 26.14 63.29
C PRO A 7 -27.43 26.54 62.66
N ALA A 8 -27.13 27.68 61.99
CA ALA A 8 -27.81 28.87 61.51
C ALA A 8 -26.91 29.54 60.42
N THR A 9 -27.58 30.33 59.60
CA THR A 9 -27.20 31.39 58.65
C THR A 9 -25.98 32.28 58.96
N GLY A 10 -25.27 32.73 57.90
CA GLY A 10 -24.35 33.88 57.90
C GLY A 10 -23.79 34.22 56.50
N PRO A 11 -23.38 35.47 56.19
CA PRO A 11 -23.76 36.15 54.93
C PRO A 11 -22.68 36.31 53.84
N ALA A 12 -23.22 36.59 52.64
CA ALA A 12 -22.70 37.26 51.44
C ALA A 12 -21.29 37.89 51.45
N ARG A 13 -20.55 37.69 50.34
CA ARG A 13 -19.81 38.77 49.66
C ARG A 13 -19.52 38.42 48.20
N ARG A 14 -19.92 39.34 47.32
CA ARG A 14 -19.56 39.42 45.90
C ARG A 14 -18.05 39.58 45.76
N ALA A 15 -17.46 38.90 44.78
CA ALA A 15 -16.29 39.40 44.06
C ALA A 15 -16.38 38.96 42.59
N MET A 16 -16.68 39.93 41.72
CA MET A 16 -16.44 39.84 40.28
C MET A 16 -14.93 39.68 40.09
N GLY A 17 -14.51 38.46 39.75
CA GLY A 17 -13.14 38.16 39.31
C GLY A 17 -13.18 37.86 37.82
N SER A 18 -12.63 38.79 37.05
CA SER A 18 -12.52 38.76 35.59
C SER A 18 -12.03 37.40 35.06
N SER A 19 -12.84 36.77 34.22
CA SER A 19 -12.47 35.55 33.49
C SER A 19 -11.35 35.87 32.49
N LEU A 20 -10.09 35.74 32.90
CA LEU A 20 -9.01 35.49 31.93
C LEU A 20 -9.18 34.04 31.45
N ALA A 21 -9.93 33.86 30.36
CA ALA A 21 -9.93 32.62 29.62
C ALA A 21 -8.56 32.46 28.96
N LEU A 22 -7.68 31.70 29.61
CA LEU A 22 -6.44 31.22 29.00
C LEU A 22 -6.83 30.18 27.94
N VAL A 23 -6.93 30.60 26.68
CA VAL A 23 -7.14 29.70 25.54
C VAL A 23 -5.84 28.94 25.34
N VAL A 24 -5.72 27.77 25.98
CA VAL A 24 -4.68 26.79 25.65
C VAL A 24 -5.04 26.22 24.29
N ALA A 25 -4.42 26.73 23.23
CA ALA A 25 -4.48 26.14 21.90
C ALA A 25 -3.82 24.75 21.96
N ALA A 26 -4.62 23.72 22.16
CA ALA A 26 -4.19 22.34 22.00
C ALA A 26 -3.87 22.13 20.51
N LEU A 27 -2.58 22.16 20.17
CA LEU A 27 -2.08 21.68 18.90
C LEU A 27 -2.38 20.17 18.85
N ALA A 28 -3.52 19.81 18.25
CA ALA A 28 -3.85 18.44 17.94
C ALA A 28 -2.86 17.95 16.87
N VAL A 29 -1.80 17.27 17.31
CA VAL A 29 -0.91 16.53 16.41
C VAL A 29 -1.70 15.34 15.89
N THR A 30 -2.35 15.49 14.74
CA THR A 30 -2.94 14.36 14.04
C THR A 30 -1.80 13.54 13.43
N PRO A 31 -1.65 12.24 13.77
CA PRO A 31 -0.70 11.40 13.07
C PRO A 31 -1.13 11.29 11.62
N SER A 32 -0.30 11.78 10.70
CA SER A 32 -0.46 11.55 9.27
C SER A 32 -0.14 10.09 8.97
N LEU A 33 -1.18 9.30 8.65
CA LEU A 33 -1.01 7.98 8.06
C LEU A 33 -0.34 8.17 6.69
N SER A 34 0.96 7.94 6.60
CA SER A 34 1.64 7.80 5.32
C SER A 34 1.20 6.47 4.70
N ALA A 35 0.33 6.55 3.69
CA ALA A 35 0.05 5.40 2.84
C ALA A 35 1.38 4.93 2.21
N GLN A 36 1.86 3.75 2.62
CA GLN A 36 3.03 3.14 2.02
C GLN A 36 2.65 2.65 0.62
N THR A 37 2.92 3.47 -0.39
CA THR A 37 2.78 3.08 -1.80
C THR A 37 3.77 1.96 -2.08
N THR A 38 3.26 0.81 -2.55
CA THR A 38 4.12 -0.27 -3.00
C THR A 38 4.92 0.22 -4.21
N PRO A 39 6.27 0.11 -4.20
CA PRO A 39 7.08 0.54 -5.32
C PRO A 39 6.68 -0.15 -6.63
N THR A 40 6.55 0.65 -7.68
CA THR A 40 6.22 0.21 -9.04
C THR A 40 7.39 0.49 -9.96
N PHE A 41 7.72 -0.48 -10.80
CA PHE A 41 8.83 -0.40 -11.74
C PHE A 41 8.32 -0.68 -13.16
N SER A 42 8.91 0.01 -14.14
CA SER A 42 8.62 -0.20 -15.55
C SER A 42 9.88 -0.59 -16.29
N GLU A 43 9.79 -1.63 -17.11
CA GLU A 43 10.89 -2.13 -17.92
C GLU A 43 10.44 -2.37 -19.35
N TYR A 44 11.39 -2.33 -20.27
CA TYR A 44 11.12 -2.27 -21.69
C TYR A 44 11.84 -3.39 -22.45
N ASN A 45 11.33 -3.70 -23.64
CA ASN A 45 11.95 -4.61 -24.60
C ASN A 45 12.31 -5.98 -24.00
N LYS A 46 11.32 -6.66 -23.41
CA LYS A 46 11.50 -7.98 -22.79
C LYS A 46 11.09 -9.12 -23.72
N ASN A 47 11.82 -10.22 -23.66
CA ASN A 47 11.48 -11.48 -24.31
C ASN A 47 11.10 -12.52 -23.27
N ILE A 48 9.95 -13.17 -23.44
CA ILE A 48 9.48 -14.18 -22.49
C ILE A 48 10.34 -15.44 -22.61
N ALA A 49 11.12 -15.75 -21.57
CA ALA A 49 11.89 -16.98 -21.49
C ALA A 49 11.01 -18.14 -21.02
N LEU A 50 10.34 -17.95 -19.88
CA LEU A 50 9.42 -18.93 -19.28
C LEU A 50 8.08 -18.26 -18.96
N LEU A 51 7.01 -18.99 -19.20
CA LEU A 51 5.68 -18.67 -18.74
C LEU A 51 5.08 -19.98 -18.25
N ALA A 52 4.67 -20.03 -17.00
CA ALA A 52 4.24 -21.27 -16.37
C ALA A 52 3.15 -21.01 -15.32
N ALA A 53 2.50 -22.11 -14.92
CA ALA A 53 1.51 -22.13 -13.88
C ALA A 53 1.86 -23.24 -12.88
N GLN A 54 1.70 -22.96 -11.60
CA GLN A 54 1.89 -23.90 -10.51
C GLN A 54 0.74 -23.77 -9.52
N GLY A 55 -0.11 -24.81 -9.44
CA GLY A 55 -1.33 -24.75 -8.64
C GLY A 55 -2.26 -23.62 -9.13
N THR A 56 -2.49 -22.62 -8.28
CA THR A 56 -3.31 -21.44 -8.59
C THR A 56 -2.48 -20.21 -8.99
N GLU A 57 -1.15 -20.33 -9.01
CA GLU A 57 -0.24 -19.24 -9.31
C GLU A 57 0.25 -19.30 -10.75
N TYR A 58 0.39 -18.13 -11.35
CA TYR A 58 0.95 -17.96 -12.69
C TYR A 58 2.18 -17.07 -12.57
N TYR A 59 3.23 -17.36 -13.32
CA TYR A 59 4.44 -16.56 -13.28
C TYR A 59 5.15 -16.52 -14.63
N VAL A 60 5.93 -15.45 -14.81
CA VAL A 60 6.71 -15.18 -16.01
C VAL A 60 8.16 -14.89 -15.65
N ASN A 61 9.07 -15.39 -16.48
CA ASN A 61 10.49 -15.03 -16.48
C ASN A 61 10.85 -14.50 -17.88
N PHE A 62 11.73 -13.51 -17.91
CA PHE A 62 12.22 -12.91 -19.13
C PHE A 62 13.69 -13.25 -19.34
N HIS A 63 14.14 -13.28 -20.60
CA HIS A 63 15.55 -13.48 -20.93
C HIS A 63 16.40 -12.32 -20.40
N GLU A 64 15.89 -11.10 -20.49
CA GLU A 64 16.53 -9.92 -19.92
C GLU A 64 16.16 -9.82 -18.42
N PRO A 65 17.16 -9.76 -17.52
CA PRO A 65 16.91 -9.74 -16.08
C PRO A 65 16.12 -8.49 -15.67
N PHE A 66 15.33 -8.61 -14.62
CA PHE A 66 14.70 -7.45 -13.98
C PHE A 66 15.76 -6.50 -13.42
N SER A 67 15.51 -5.20 -13.53
CA SER A 67 16.33 -4.14 -12.96
C SER A 67 16.31 -4.14 -11.44
N GLN A 68 15.18 -4.52 -10.83
CA GLN A 68 15.09 -4.85 -9.42
C GLN A 68 15.11 -6.38 -9.26
N GLN A 69 15.77 -6.87 -8.21
CA GLN A 69 15.89 -8.30 -8.01
C GLN A 69 14.55 -8.87 -7.54
N CYS A 70 13.83 -9.55 -8.43
CA CYS A 70 12.67 -10.36 -8.06
C CYS A 70 13.13 -11.70 -7.49
N ILE A 71 12.46 -12.19 -6.45
CA ILE A 71 12.73 -13.53 -5.91
C ILE A 71 12.59 -14.59 -7.01
N TRP A 72 13.58 -15.48 -7.12
CA TRP A 72 13.73 -16.48 -8.19
C TRP A 72 13.79 -15.92 -9.62
N GLY A 73 13.94 -14.61 -9.79
CA GLY A 73 13.96 -13.96 -11.10
C GLY A 73 12.63 -14.05 -11.85
N VAL A 74 11.50 -14.23 -11.15
CA VAL A 74 10.16 -14.32 -11.76
C VAL A 74 9.26 -13.19 -11.29
N ALA A 75 8.31 -12.80 -12.13
CA ALA A 75 7.17 -11.99 -11.74
C ALA A 75 5.91 -12.85 -11.71
N TYR A 76 5.20 -12.82 -10.58
CA TYR A 76 3.93 -13.51 -10.38
C TYR A 76 2.79 -12.69 -10.98
N ILE A 77 1.75 -13.37 -11.45
CA ILE A 77 0.53 -12.77 -11.98
C ILE A 77 -0.58 -13.16 -11.02
N LYS A 78 -1.27 -12.16 -10.46
CA LYS A 78 -2.33 -12.40 -9.49
C LYS A 78 -3.51 -13.12 -10.15
N ALA A 79 -4.24 -13.92 -9.37
CA ALA A 79 -5.34 -14.74 -9.87
C ALA A 79 -6.51 -13.92 -10.42
N GLU A 80 -6.67 -12.67 -10.01
CA GLU A 80 -7.62 -11.70 -10.55
C GLU A 80 -7.19 -11.12 -11.91
N GLN A 81 -5.90 -11.23 -12.26
CA GLN A 81 -5.31 -10.69 -13.49
C GLN A 81 -5.00 -11.79 -14.53
N LYS A 82 -5.81 -12.86 -14.61
CA LYS A 82 -5.61 -13.96 -15.59
C LYS A 82 -5.51 -13.49 -17.04
N GLY A 83 -6.14 -12.36 -17.38
CA GLY A 83 -6.00 -11.73 -18.69
C GLY A 83 -4.55 -11.41 -19.06
N LEU A 84 -3.72 -10.98 -18.11
CA LEU A 84 -2.28 -10.75 -18.34
C LEU A 84 -1.55 -12.04 -18.72
N TYR A 85 -1.86 -13.14 -18.04
CA TYR A 85 -1.27 -14.45 -18.36
C TYR A 85 -1.62 -14.88 -19.79
N ILE A 86 -2.89 -14.74 -20.19
CA ILE A 86 -3.35 -15.08 -21.54
C ILE A 86 -2.66 -14.20 -22.59
N THR A 87 -2.52 -12.90 -22.33
CA THR A 87 -1.82 -11.96 -23.23
C THR A 87 -0.35 -12.34 -23.40
N LEU A 88 0.34 -12.68 -22.31
CA LEU A 88 1.73 -13.15 -22.35
C LEU A 88 1.86 -14.50 -23.08
N LEU A 89 0.92 -15.42 -22.88
CA LEU A 89 0.91 -16.71 -23.56
C LEU A 89 0.75 -16.51 -25.07
N ALA A 90 -0.20 -15.68 -25.50
CA ALA A 90 -0.40 -15.34 -26.89
C ALA A 90 0.85 -14.67 -27.50
N ALA A 91 1.48 -13.73 -26.78
CA ALA A 91 2.72 -13.10 -27.21
C ALA A 91 3.87 -14.11 -27.37
N LYS A 92 4.04 -15.03 -26.40
CA LYS A 92 5.06 -16.09 -26.45
C LYS A 92 4.85 -17.02 -27.64
N LEU A 93 3.62 -17.49 -27.85
CA LEU A 93 3.27 -18.38 -28.97
C LEU A 93 3.47 -17.71 -30.33
N ALA A 94 3.23 -16.40 -30.41
CA ALA A 94 3.45 -15.61 -31.62
C ALA A 94 4.90 -15.14 -31.81
N GLY A 95 5.82 -15.44 -30.87
CA GLY A 95 7.20 -14.95 -30.92
C GLY A 95 7.31 -13.41 -30.82
N ARG A 96 6.32 -12.74 -30.23
CA ARG A 96 6.29 -11.28 -30.09
C ARG A 96 7.12 -10.83 -28.90
N LYS A 97 7.79 -9.68 -29.07
CA LYS A 97 8.49 -9.00 -27.97
C LYS A 97 7.51 -8.17 -27.14
N ILE A 98 7.78 -8.08 -25.85
CA ILE A 98 7.06 -7.18 -24.95
C ILE A 98 7.69 -5.79 -25.06
N ASN A 99 6.85 -4.79 -25.36
CA ASN A 99 7.30 -3.39 -25.44
C ASN A 99 7.61 -2.85 -24.04
N LYS A 100 6.67 -3.04 -23.11
CA LYS A 100 6.78 -2.59 -21.72
C LYS A 100 6.11 -3.57 -20.77
N ILE A 101 6.72 -3.77 -19.61
CA ILE A 101 6.10 -4.36 -18.44
C ILE A 101 6.07 -3.35 -17.30
N THR A 102 5.07 -3.47 -16.44
CA THR A 102 5.01 -2.81 -15.15
C THR A 102 4.84 -3.88 -14.08
N TYR A 103 5.61 -3.78 -13.00
CA TYR A 103 5.50 -4.70 -11.86
C TYR A 103 5.66 -3.97 -10.53
N LEU A 104 5.09 -4.58 -9.50
CA LEU A 104 5.07 -4.13 -8.11
C LEU A 104 6.02 -4.99 -7.30
N GLN A 105 6.76 -4.39 -6.37
CA GLN A 105 7.64 -5.13 -5.45
C GLN A 105 7.44 -4.66 -4.01
N ALA A 106 6.66 -5.43 -3.24
CA ALA A 106 6.41 -5.13 -1.84
C ALA A 106 7.56 -5.71 -0.97
N GLY A 107 8.34 -4.82 -0.34
CA GLY A 107 9.40 -5.21 0.59
C GLY A 107 10.83 -5.03 0.07
N GLY A 108 11.02 -4.46 -1.13
CA GLY A 108 12.34 -4.14 -1.69
C GLY A 108 13.02 -5.30 -2.41
N ASN A 109 14.30 -5.16 -2.71
CA ASN A 109 15.05 -6.14 -3.50
C ASN A 109 15.06 -7.55 -2.88
N GLY A 110 14.96 -8.58 -3.73
CA GLY A 110 14.92 -9.98 -3.32
C GLY A 110 13.55 -10.48 -2.89
N THR A 111 12.49 -9.68 -3.05
CA THR A 111 11.11 -10.05 -2.68
C THR A 111 10.25 -10.42 -3.89
N ILE A 112 9.02 -10.83 -3.61
CA ILE A 112 8.04 -11.20 -4.64
C ILE A 112 7.70 -9.97 -5.50
N CYS A 113 7.83 -10.15 -6.81
CA CYS A 113 7.36 -9.20 -7.80
C CYS A 113 6.01 -9.64 -8.35
N TYR A 114 5.07 -8.71 -8.45
CA TYR A 114 3.78 -8.95 -9.10
C TYR A 114 3.68 -8.12 -10.38
N LEU A 115 3.43 -8.79 -11.49
CA LEU A 115 3.18 -8.14 -12.76
C LEU A 115 1.84 -7.42 -12.72
N ASP A 116 1.82 -6.17 -13.16
CA ASP A 116 0.65 -5.28 -13.10
C ASP A 116 0.13 -4.93 -14.49
N GLN A 117 1.04 -4.67 -15.44
CA GLN A 117 0.68 -4.31 -16.81
C GLN A 117 1.68 -4.89 -17.81
N VAL A 118 1.18 -5.20 -19.02
CA VAL A 118 1.97 -5.63 -20.16
C VAL A 118 1.49 -4.89 -21.40
N GLU A 119 2.42 -4.30 -22.14
CA GLU A 119 2.18 -3.70 -23.45
C GLU A 119 2.96 -4.49 -24.49
N LEU A 120 2.27 -5.01 -25.50
CA LEU A 120 2.89 -5.72 -26.61
C LEU A 120 3.39 -4.74 -27.66
N ARG A 121 4.47 -5.10 -28.35
CA ARG A 121 4.93 -4.36 -29.52
C ARG A 121 4.12 -4.80 -30.73
N ASP A 122 3.48 -3.85 -31.42
CA ASP A 122 2.77 -4.09 -32.68
C ASP A 122 3.66 -4.72 -33.76
#